data_AF-A0AA91JWY0-F1
#
_entry.id   AF-A0AA91JWY0-F1
#
_cell.length_a   1.000
_cell.length_b   1.000
_cell.length_c   1.000
_cell.angle_alpha   90.00
_cell.angle_beta   90.00
_cell.angle_gamma   90.00
#
_symmetry.space_group_name_H-M   'P 1'
#
loop_
_entity.id
_entity.type
_entity.pdbx_description
1 polymer ?
#
loop_
_entity_poly.entity_id
_entity_poly.type
_entity_poly.pdbx_seq_one_letter_code
_entity_poly.pdbx_strand_id
1 'polypeptide(L)'
;MYALARGYWGKGIATEAAKVSLRYGFEELKAEQIMALAGPTNFASVRVMLKVGMKYEKNAFLYNRKVVYYAISRQEWQAEDSVYILRQMPTD
;
A
#
# COMPACT_ATOMS: atom_id res chain seq x y z
N MET A 1 -3.73 -10.35 8.63
CA MET A 1 -4.50 -9.48 7.72
C MET A 1 -5.33 -8.54 8.57
N TYR A 2 -5.19 -7.22 8.40
CA TYR A 2 -5.94 -6.20 9.14
C TYR A 2 -6.70 -5.32 8.14
N ALA A 3 -7.74 -4.61 8.61
CA ALA A 3 -8.51 -3.69 7.77
C ALA A 3 -8.94 -2.47 8.59
N LEU A 4 -9.09 -1.33 7.92
CA LEU A 4 -9.69 -0.14 8.52
C LEU A 4 -11.18 -0.38 8.77
N ALA A 5 -11.68 0.04 9.93
CA ALA A 5 -13.12 0.09 10.17
C ALA A 5 -13.80 1.03 9.17
N ARG A 6 -15.06 0.75 8.80
CA ARG A 6 -15.79 1.47 7.74
C ARG A 6 -15.80 3.00 7.93
N GLY A 7 -15.91 3.48 9.17
CA GLY A 7 -15.88 4.92 9.49
C GLY A 7 -14.57 5.65 9.19
N TYR A 8 -13.52 4.92 8.81
CA TYR A 8 -12.20 5.46 8.44
C TYR A 8 -11.90 5.33 6.94
N TRP A 9 -12.81 4.78 6.15
CA TRP A 9 -12.65 4.68 4.71
C TRP A 9 -12.74 6.07 4.05
N GLY A 10 -12.09 6.23 2.89
CA GLY A 10 -12.12 7.48 2.13
C GLY A 10 -11.29 8.64 2.72
N LYS A 11 -10.68 8.46 3.89
CA LYS A 11 -9.91 9.51 4.60
C LYS A 11 -8.41 9.55 4.24
N GLY A 12 -7.96 8.80 3.24
CA GLY A 12 -6.54 8.75 2.84
C GLY A 12 -5.63 7.88 3.71
N ILE A 13 -6.09 7.44 4.89
CA ILE A 13 -5.30 6.65 5.88
C ILE A 13 -4.61 5.43 5.27
N ALA A 14 -5.30 4.66 4.41
CA ALA A 14 -4.69 3.49 3.77
C ALA A 14 -3.55 3.86 2.80
N THR A 15 -3.64 5.02 2.15
CA THR A 15 -2.57 5.54 1.29
C THR A 15 -1.38 6.01 2.11
N GLU A 16 -1.62 6.72 3.22
CA GLU A 16 -0.56 7.13 4.15
C GLU A 16 0.18 5.91 4.73
N ALA A 17 -0.57 4.91 5.24
CA ALA A 17 0.01 3.68 5.75
C ALA A 17 0.82 2.92 4.68
N ALA A 18 0.32 2.86 3.44
CA ALA A 18 1.05 2.24 2.34
C ALA A 18 2.35 3.00 1.99
N LYS A 19 2.34 4.34 2.00
CA LYS A 19 3.55 5.16 1.79
C LYS A 19 4.60 4.90 2.88
N VAL A 20 4.22 4.85 4.17
CA VAL A 20 5.13 4.48 5.26
C VAL A 20 5.69 3.08 5.06
N SER A 21 4.82 2.13 4.71
CA SER A 21 5.21 0.73 4.53
C SER A 21 6.23 0.56 3.41
N LEU A 22 6.04 1.27 2.29
CA LEU A 22 7.01 1.32 1.20
C LEU A 22 8.33 1.92 1.64
N ARG A 23 8.30 3.10 2.30
CA ARG A 23 9.50 3.74 2.83
C ARG A 23 10.28 2.79 3.72
N TYR A 24 9.63 2.18 4.71
CA TYR A 24 10.28 1.24 5.61
C TYR A 24 10.85 0.02 4.87
N GLY A 25 10.10 -0.57 3.94
CA GLY A 25 10.56 -1.72 3.17
C GLY A 25 11.80 -1.40 2.30
N PHE A 26 11.85 -0.21 1.71
CA PHE A 26 12.99 0.20 0.88
C PHE A 26 14.16 0.77 1.68
N GLU A 27 13.91 1.69 2.61
CA GLU A 27 14.96 2.38 3.37
C GLU A 27 15.54 1.50 4.47
N GLU A 28 14.72 0.81 5.25
CA GLU A 28 15.18 0.04 6.41
C GLU A 28 15.46 -1.42 6.06
N LEU A 29 14.48 -2.10 5.45
CA LEU A 29 14.60 -3.53 5.14
C LEU A 29 15.44 -3.82 3.90
N LYS A 30 15.87 -2.78 3.18
CA LYS A 30 16.66 -2.89 1.95
C LYS A 30 16.05 -3.84 0.90
N ALA A 31 14.72 -3.95 0.82
CA ALA A 31 14.04 -4.81 -0.15
C ALA A 31 14.25 -4.32 -1.60
N GLU A 32 14.49 -5.20 -2.56
CA GLU A 32 14.62 -4.81 -3.97
C GLU A 32 13.26 -4.55 -4.65
N GLN A 33 12.21 -5.20 -4.15
CA GLN A 33 10.86 -5.07 -4.67
C GLN A 33 9.84 -5.29 -3.55
N ILE A 34 8.73 -4.56 -3.60
CA ILE A 34 7.58 -4.76 -2.72
C ILE A 34 6.36 -5.08 -3.57
N MET A 35 5.61 -6.11 -3.16
CA MET A 35 4.41 -6.58 -3.84
C MET A 35 3.19 -6.45 -2.95
N ALA A 36 2.04 -6.14 -3.55
CA ALA A 36 0.75 -6.11 -2.91
C ALA A 36 -0.28 -6.87 -3.76
N LEU A 37 -1.28 -7.45 -3.08
CA LEU A 37 -2.34 -8.21 -3.72
C LEU A 37 -3.71 -7.77 -3.23
N ALA A 38 -4.68 -7.81 -4.13
CA ALA A 38 -6.08 -7.50 -3.82
C ALA A 38 -7.02 -8.38 -4.63
N GLY A 39 -8.30 -8.44 -4.22
CA GLY A 39 -9.34 -8.97 -5.10
C GLY A 39 -9.54 -8.07 -6.32
N PRO A 40 -9.82 -8.60 -7.53
CA PRO A 40 -9.97 -7.79 -8.74
C PRO A 40 -11.05 -6.70 -8.66
N THR A 41 -12.08 -6.92 -7.84
CA THR A 41 -13.18 -5.96 -7.61
C THR A 41 -12.95 -5.06 -6.39
N ASN A 42 -11.84 -5.22 -5.67
CA ASN A 42 -11.47 -4.34 -4.56
C ASN A 42 -10.81 -3.06 -5.10
N PHE A 43 -11.61 -2.26 -5.79
CA PHE A 43 -11.15 -1.01 -6.43
C PHE A 43 -10.57 -0.01 -5.43
N ALA A 44 -10.98 -0.05 -4.16
CA ALA A 44 -10.40 0.78 -3.12
C ALA A 44 -8.92 0.46 -2.89
N SER A 45 -8.57 -0.82 -2.75
CA SER A 45 -7.18 -1.25 -2.56
C SER A 45 -6.35 -1.06 -3.83
N VAL A 46 -6.94 -1.35 -5.00
CA VAL A 46 -6.29 -1.08 -6.30
C VAL A 46 -5.94 0.39 -6.45
N ARG A 47 -6.85 1.31 -6.08
CA ARG A 47 -6.56 2.75 -6.10
C ARG A 47 -5.44 3.13 -5.14
N VAL A 48 -5.33 2.49 -3.96
CA VAL A 48 -4.21 2.74 -3.05
C VAL A 48 -2.89 2.31 -3.69
N MET A 49 -2.83 1.09 -4.25
CA MET A 49 -1.63 0.56 -4.92
C MET A 49 -1.16 1.50 -6.05
N LEU A 50 -2.09 1.95 -6.90
CA LEU A 50 -1.79 2.92 -7.97
C LEU A 50 -1.30 4.28 -7.42
N LYS A 51 -1.95 4.80 -6.37
CA LYS A 51 -1.57 6.09 -5.76
C LYS A 51 -0.17 6.10 -5.15
N VAL A 52 0.32 4.95 -4.71
CA VAL A 52 1.67 4.82 -4.13
C VAL A 52 2.72 4.37 -5.17
N GLY A 53 2.38 4.43 -6.45
CA GLY A 53 3.30 4.18 -7.56
C GLY A 53 3.46 2.71 -7.94
N MET A 54 2.72 1.78 -7.33
CA MET A 54 2.77 0.38 -7.74
C MET A 54 2.11 0.17 -9.10
N LYS A 55 2.69 -0.72 -9.89
CA LYS A 55 2.23 -1.09 -11.23
C LYS A 55 1.62 -2.48 -11.22
N TYR A 56 0.61 -2.69 -12.06
CA TYR A 56 0.01 -4.00 -12.25
C TYR A 56 1.06 -4.97 -12.80
N GLU A 57 1.12 -6.17 -12.23
CA GLU A 57 2.01 -7.23 -12.68
C GLU A 57 1.22 -8.35 -13.36
N LYS A 58 0.22 -8.93 -12.66
CA LYS A 58 -0.54 -10.08 -13.17
C LYS A 58 -1.83 -10.35 -12.39
N ASN A 59 -2.69 -11.18 -12.99
CA ASN A 59 -3.76 -11.89 -12.30
C ASN A 59 -3.26 -13.26 -11.82
N ALA A 60 -3.77 -13.73 -10.68
CA ALA A 60 -3.52 -15.10 -10.22
C ALA A 60 -4.69 -15.66 -9.41
N PHE A 61 -4.52 -16.89 -8.93
CA PHE A 61 -5.41 -17.54 -7.98
C PHE A 61 -4.64 -17.83 -6.69
N LEU A 62 -5.14 -17.31 -5.57
CA LEU A 62 -4.62 -17.57 -4.24
C LEU A 62 -5.76 -18.08 -3.36
N TYR A 63 -5.60 -19.27 -2.77
CA TYR A 63 -6.63 -19.95 -1.97
C TYR A 63 -8.01 -20.00 -2.66
N ASN A 64 -8.03 -20.40 -3.93
CA ASN A 64 -9.22 -20.45 -4.78
C ASN A 64 -9.94 -19.10 -4.97
N ARG A 65 -9.24 -17.98 -4.77
CA ARG A 65 -9.73 -16.63 -5.03
C ARG A 65 -8.91 -15.96 -6.12
N LYS A 66 -9.58 -15.32 -7.07
CA LYS A 66 -8.91 -14.43 -8.03
C LYS A 66 -8.28 -13.26 -7.28
N VAL A 67 -7.04 -12.95 -7.63
CA VAL A 67 -6.29 -11.81 -7.10
C VAL A 67 -5.56 -11.08 -8.22
N VAL A 68 -5.34 -9.78 -8.02
CA VAL A 68 -4.46 -8.94 -8.83
C VAL A 68 -3.18 -8.67 -8.04
N TYR A 69 -2.04 -8.77 -8.70
CA TYR A 69 -0.72 -8.43 -8.16
C TYR A 69 -0.29 -7.06 -8.68
N TYR A 70 0.21 -6.25 -7.76
CA TYR A 70 0.88 -4.99 -8.06
C TYR A 70 2.26 -5.01 -7.39
N ALA A 71 3.24 -4.39 -8.04
CA ALA A 71 4.61 -4.33 -7.56
C ALA A 71 5.22 -2.95 -7.80
N ILE A 72 6.23 -2.63 -7.01
CA ILE A 72 7.13 -1.50 -7.23
C ILE A 72 8.55 -1.93 -6.86
N SER A 73 9.52 -1.64 -7.71
CA SER A 73 10.94 -1.88 -7.44
C SER A 73 11.57 -0.70 -6.70
N ARG A 74 12.69 -0.94 -6.03
CA ARG A 74 13.51 0.12 -5.42
C ARG A 74 13.94 1.19 -6.44
N GLN A 75 14.21 0.78 -7.68
CA GLN A 75 14.66 1.66 -8.75
C GLN A 75 13.56 2.61 -9.23
N GLU A 76 12.31 2.15 -9.23
CA GLU A 76 11.15 2.95 -9.62
C GLU A 76 10.58 3.77 -8.47
N TRP A 77 10.86 3.36 -7.23
CA TRP A 77 10.38 4.06 -6.05
C TRP A 77 11.09 5.40 -5.87
N GLN A 78 10.30 6.48 -5.88
CA GLN A 78 10.77 7.82 -5.55
C GLN A 78 10.31 8.13 -4.13
N ALA A 79 11.25 8.39 -3.23
CA ALA A 79 10.92 8.90 -1.92
C ALA A 79 10.27 10.28 -2.10
N GLU A 80 9.01 10.42 -1.69
CA GLU A 80 8.44 11.76 -1.50
C GLU A 80 9.07 12.39 -0.25
N ASP A 81 9.34 13.69 -0.29
CA ASP A 81 9.83 14.52 0.84
C ASP A 81 8.80 14.68 1.99
N SER A 82 7.81 13.79 2.09
CA SER A 82 6.77 13.87 3.11
C SER A 82 7.36 13.60 4.51
N VAL A 83 7.62 14.70 5.21
CA VAL A 83 7.96 14.80 6.63
C VAL A 83 6.73 14.34 7.42
N TYR A 84 6.70 13.08 7.84
CA TYR A 84 5.62 12.58 8.70
C TYR A 84 5.61 13.37 10.03
N ILE A 85 4.78 14.41 10.12
CA ILE A 85 4.22 14.83 11.41
C ILE A 85 3.03 13.91 11.65
N LEU A 86 3.26 12.86 12.42
CA LEU A 86 2.17 12.12 13.04
C LEU A 86 1.30 13.15 13.76
N ARG A 87 0.07 13.37 13.29
CA ARG A 87 -0.95 13.96 14.16
C ARG A 87 -1.11 12.97 15.30
N GLN A 88 -0.48 13.26 16.44
CA GLN A 88 -0.66 12.50 17.66
C GLN A 88 -2.17 12.38 17.88
N MET A 89 -2.70 11.16 17.84
CA MET A 89 -4.07 10.94 18.27
C MET A 89 -4.10 11.19 19.79
N PRO A 90 -5.04 12.00 20.30
CA PRO A 90 -5.25 12.12 21.72
C PRO A 90 -5.47 10.73 22.30
N THR A 91 -4.70 10.40 23.33
CA THR A 91 -4.91 9.22 24.16
C THR A 91 -5.87 9.68 25.25
N ASP A 92 -7.16 9.38 25.10
CA ASP A 92 -8.13 9.37 26.19
C ASP A 92 -8.16 7.96 26.82
#